data_AF-A0AAU6WJ09-F1
#
_entry.id   AF-A0AAU6WJ09-F1
#
_cell.length_a   1.000
_cell.length_b   1.000
_cell.length_c   1.000
_cell.angle_alpha   90.00
_cell.angle_beta   90.00
_cell.angle_gamma   90.00
#
_symmetry.space_group_name_H-M   'P 1'
#
loop_
_entity.id
_entity.type
_entity.pdbx_description
1 polymer ?
#
loop_
_entity_poly.entity_id
_entity_poly.type
_entity_poly.pdbx_seq_one_letter_code
_entity_poly.pdbx_strand_id
1 'polypeptide(L)'
;MIKNLTLTAGVLFSSMLLSQVGINTDSPKATLDVRSVPADLTKTDGIIAPKLKGTELKAKDQLYATDQTGAVVYVTEALDASNSTSSTADDVTTKTAEVTTIGYYYFDGNIWKKIGGAGPWNISGTNLPAALNTQNIYQKGKIGIGLDPGANPNTSLYVNENITSGGTGSSFGIQNKIISNKEGAKTGMYNYLLDNSESGTGGVVGLDNTAVDVSKVARGGQSATFSYYLTGQKDNSSKSVSGIASLVSVAAVGGELKSGTVSGNASTTLVSANTGNLSLTGDLYGYSGYSTLTALPGYVLNASGNASGGKSIAQADVRGVER
;
A
#
# COMPACT_ATOMS: atom_id res chain seq x y z
N MET A 1 35.79 72.74 28.87
CA MET A 1 34.44 72.18 28.66
C MET A 1 34.27 71.43 27.33
N ILE A 2 35.05 71.73 26.28
CA ILE A 2 34.93 71.07 24.95
C ILE A 2 35.30 69.58 24.96
N LYS A 3 36.26 69.14 25.79
CA LYS A 3 36.69 67.72 25.87
C LYS A 3 35.65 66.77 26.45
N ASN A 4 34.77 67.26 27.32
CA ASN A 4 33.70 66.44 27.92
C ASN A 4 32.51 66.31 26.96
N LEU A 5 32.31 67.31 26.10
CA LEU A 5 31.25 67.31 25.08
C LEU A 5 31.50 66.26 23.99
N THR A 6 32.75 66.03 23.58
CA THR A 6 33.11 65.00 22.59
C THR A 6 32.92 63.58 23.12
N LEU A 7 33.23 63.35 24.40
CA LEU A 7 33.04 62.04 25.04
C LEU A 7 31.54 61.73 25.22
N THR A 8 30.75 62.70 25.66
CA THR A 8 29.30 62.54 25.81
C THR A 8 28.61 62.37 24.44
N ALA A 9 29.06 63.07 23.40
CA ALA A 9 28.56 62.86 22.03
C ALA A 9 28.89 61.44 21.52
N GLY A 10 30.12 60.94 21.74
CA GLY A 10 30.52 59.58 21.33
C GLY A 10 29.72 58.45 22.02
N VAL A 11 29.34 58.64 23.28
CA VAL A 11 28.50 57.69 24.04
C VAL A 11 27.02 57.80 23.64
N LEU A 12 26.54 58.97 23.22
CA LEU A 12 25.17 59.12 22.72
C LEU A 12 25.00 58.54 21.30
N PHE A 13 26.04 58.57 20.46
CA PHE A 13 26.03 57.95 19.13
C PHE A 13 26.13 56.42 19.15
N SER A 14 26.62 55.79 20.22
CA SER A 14 26.66 54.32 20.31
C SER A 14 25.29 53.68 20.55
N SER A 15 24.29 54.47 20.96
CA SER A 15 22.91 54.01 21.18
C SER A 15 22.12 53.69 19.90
N MET A 16 22.70 53.95 18.72
CA MET A 16 22.14 53.57 17.42
C MET A 16 22.86 52.37 16.77
N LEU A 17 23.75 51.68 17.49
CA LEU A 17 24.36 50.46 16.99
C LEU A 17 23.36 49.32 17.06
N LEU A 18 22.64 49.13 15.97
CA LEU A 18 21.86 47.93 15.71
C LEU A 18 22.80 46.73 15.88
N SER A 19 22.44 45.74 16.69
CA SER A 19 23.22 44.51 16.92
C SER A 19 23.25 43.57 15.69
N GLN A 20 22.94 44.10 14.52
CA GLN A 20 22.80 43.37 13.27
C GLN A 20 24.12 43.45 12.50
N VAL A 21 24.56 42.31 11.98
CA VAL A 21 25.76 42.20 11.16
C VAL A 21 25.33 42.11 9.70
N GLY A 22 25.69 43.10 8.90
CA GLY A 22 25.56 43.05 7.45
C GLY A 22 26.87 42.59 6.81
N ILE A 23 26.80 41.65 5.87
CA ILE A 23 27.91 41.27 4.99
C ILE A 23 27.46 41.55 3.56
N ASN A 24 28.22 42.40 2.85
CA ASN A 24 27.86 42.94 1.54
C ASN A 24 26.52 43.72 1.52
N THR A 25 26.10 44.29 2.65
CA THR A 25 24.95 45.21 2.72
C THR A 25 25.09 46.21 3.85
N ASP A 26 24.81 47.48 3.57
CA ASP A 26 24.85 48.57 4.56
C ASP A 26 23.51 48.74 5.30
N SER A 27 22.47 47.97 4.92
CA SER A 27 21.15 48.02 5.54
C SER A 27 20.63 46.61 5.83
N PRO A 28 21.27 45.89 6.78
CA PRO A 28 20.88 44.52 7.12
C PRO A 28 19.41 44.46 7.57
N LYS A 29 18.69 43.44 7.09
CA LYS A 29 17.28 43.20 7.42
C LYS A 29 17.06 42.05 8.43
N ALA A 30 18.13 41.47 8.92
CA ALA A 30 18.14 40.42 9.94
C ALA A 30 19.37 40.60 10.85
N THR A 31 19.44 39.85 11.96
CA THR A 31 20.61 39.86 12.87
C THR A 31 21.92 39.52 12.15
N LEU A 32 21.86 38.66 11.14
CA LEU A 32 22.93 38.45 10.16
C LEU A 32 22.30 38.49 8.76
N ASP A 33 22.62 39.50 7.96
CA ASP A 33 22.17 39.63 6.56
C ASP A 33 23.40 39.52 5.64
N VAL A 34 23.50 38.41 4.92
CA VAL A 34 24.58 38.13 3.96
C VAL A 34 24.02 38.24 2.56
N ARG A 35 24.45 39.26 1.80
CA ARG A 35 23.98 39.48 0.42
C ARG A 35 24.96 38.96 -0.63
N SER A 36 24.38 38.44 -1.70
CA SER A 36 25.10 38.00 -2.90
C SER A 36 25.52 39.16 -3.79
N VAL A 37 26.55 38.95 -4.61
CA VAL A 37 26.97 39.88 -5.67
C VAL A 37 26.92 39.16 -7.04
N PRO A 38 25.72 38.80 -7.53
CA PRO A 38 25.56 37.81 -8.62
C PRO A 38 26.15 38.24 -9.97
N ALA A 39 26.39 39.54 -10.18
CA ALA A 39 26.99 40.05 -11.42
C ALA A 39 28.54 39.96 -11.43
N ASP A 40 29.17 39.79 -10.26
CA ASP A 40 30.63 39.72 -10.13
C ASP A 40 31.08 38.25 -10.12
N LEU A 41 31.41 37.72 -11.29
CA LEU A 41 31.81 36.32 -11.46
C LEU A 41 33.17 35.96 -10.82
N THR A 42 33.88 36.93 -10.24
CA THR A 42 35.12 36.68 -9.47
C THR A 42 34.87 36.42 -7.99
N LYS A 43 33.63 36.63 -7.54
CA LYS A 43 33.21 36.43 -6.16
C LYS A 43 32.36 35.18 -6.05
N THR A 44 32.50 34.50 -4.92
CA THR A 44 31.66 33.37 -4.53
C THR A 44 30.72 33.80 -3.42
N ASP A 45 29.45 33.45 -3.56
CA ASP A 45 28.43 33.70 -2.55
C ASP A 45 28.26 32.46 -1.66
N GLY A 46 28.10 32.65 -0.35
CA GLY A 46 27.79 31.56 0.56
C GLY A 46 28.15 31.82 2.02
N ILE A 47 27.74 30.89 2.88
CA ILE A 47 28.11 30.84 4.30
C ILE A 47 28.81 29.50 4.51
N ILE A 48 30.04 29.52 5.01
CA ILE A 48 30.78 28.31 5.38
C ILE A 48 30.72 28.19 6.89
N ALA A 49 30.04 27.14 7.38
CA ALA A 49 30.00 26.85 8.82
C ALA A 49 31.37 26.32 9.32
N PRO A 50 31.64 26.37 10.63
CA PRO A 50 32.82 25.73 11.23
C PRO A 50 32.93 24.26 10.80
N LYS A 51 34.14 23.85 10.41
CA LYS A 51 34.45 22.48 9.98
C LYS A 51 35.08 21.70 11.12
N LEU A 52 34.62 20.48 11.36
CA LEU A 52 35.12 19.59 12.41
C LEU A 52 35.08 18.14 11.90
N LYS A 53 36.00 17.29 12.38
CA LYS A 53 35.84 15.83 12.27
C LYS A 53 34.71 15.37 13.19
N GLY A 54 34.07 14.24 12.88
CA GLY A 54 33.05 13.64 13.75
C GLY A 54 33.57 13.38 15.17
N THR A 55 34.82 12.93 15.29
CA THR A 55 35.51 12.70 16.58
C THR A 55 35.75 13.97 17.37
N GLU A 56 36.10 15.08 16.71
CA GLU A 56 36.27 16.40 17.33
C GLU A 56 34.92 16.99 17.79
N LEU A 57 33.86 16.74 17.03
CA LEU A 57 32.50 17.13 17.40
C LEU A 57 32.02 16.36 18.64
N LYS A 58 32.21 15.04 18.64
CA LYS A 58 31.94 14.14 19.78
C LYS A 58 32.72 14.53 21.03
N ALA A 59 33.99 14.91 20.91
CA ALA A 59 34.80 15.38 22.05
C ALA A 59 34.20 16.62 22.75
N LYS A 60 33.31 17.35 22.06
CA LYS A 60 32.60 18.53 22.57
C LYS A 60 31.17 18.22 23.04
N ASP A 61 30.77 16.96 23.15
CA ASP A 61 29.39 16.58 23.52
C ASP A 61 28.88 17.26 24.80
N GLN A 62 29.76 17.44 25.80
CA GLN A 62 29.41 18.11 27.07
C GLN A 62 29.23 19.62 26.94
N LEU A 63 29.76 20.24 25.86
CA LEU A 63 29.71 21.69 25.63
C LEU A 63 28.48 22.12 24.83
N TYR A 64 27.89 21.20 24.04
CA TYR A 64 26.67 21.49 23.29
C TYR A 64 25.45 21.22 24.15
N ALA A 65 24.94 22.25 24.82
CA ALA A 65 23.72 22.21 25.63
C ALA A 65 22.59 23.00 24.95
N THR A 66 21.49 23.23 25.67
CA THR A 66 20.29 23.91 25.16
C THR A 66 20.60 25.25 24.47
N ASP A 67 21.56 26.02 25.00
CA ASP A 67 21.96 27.33 24.46
C ASP A 67 22.62 27.27 23.07
N GLN A 68 23.04 26.08 22.63
CA GLN A 68 23.64 25.86 21.30
C GLN A 68 22.65 25.26 20.30
N THR A 69 21.36 25.15 20.66
CA THR A 69 20.33 24.69 19.71
C THR A 69 20.31 25.59 18.48
N GLY A 70 20.36 24.99 17.29
CA GLY A 70 20.47 25.70 16.01
C GLY A 70 21.92 25.95 15.55
N ALA A 71 22.93 25.58 16.32
CA ALA A 71 24.33 25.62 15.87
C ALA A 71 24.51 24.73 14.63
N VAL A 72 25.16 25.25 13.59
CA VAL A 72 25.43 24.53 12.34
C VAL A 72 26.93 24.29 12.19
N VAL A 73 27.31 23.09 11.80
CA VAL A 73 28.70 22.70 11.50
C VAL A 73 28.76 21.88 10.21
N TYR A 74 29.94 21.81 9.61
CA TYR A 74 30.24 20.89 8.52
C TYR A 74 31.17 19.78 9.03
N VAL A 75 30.71 18.53 8.96
CA VAL A 75 31.48 17.37 9.36
C VAL A 75 32.34 16.88 8.20
N THR A 76 33.66 16.80 8.42
CA THR A 76 34.63 16.42 7.38
C THR A 76 34.99 14.94 7.38
N GLU A 77 34.80 14.24 8.49
CA GLU A 77 35.03 12.79 8.66
C GLU A 77 33.91 12.20 9.52
N ALA A 78 33.34 11.06 9.10
CA ALA A 78 32.20 10.43 9.76
C ALA A 78 32.62 9.56 10.96
N LEU A 79 31.70 9.36 11.90
CA LEU A 79 31.80 8.36 12.96
C LEU A 79 31.27 7.00 12.48
N ASP A 80 31.70 5.91 13.12
CA ASP A 80 31.25 4.55 12.85
C ASP A 80 30.06 4.17 13.76
N ALA A 81 28.93 3.82 13.15
CA ALA A 81 27.74 3.36 13.85
C ALA A 81 27.69 1.84 14.07
N SER A 82 28.64 1.08 13.52
CA SER A 82 28.71 -0.38 13.67
C SER A 82 29.05 -0.81 15.09
N ASN A 83 29.63 0.10 15.88
CA ASN A 83 29.98 -0.12 17.27
C ASN A 83 29.33 0.95 18.15
N SER A 84 28.04 0.78 18.44
CA SER A 84 27.30 1.67 19.35
C SER A 84 27.71 1.52 20.83
N THR A 85 28.76 0.74 21.13
CA THR A 85 29.34 0.69 22.48
C THR A 85 30.47 1.69 22.55
N SER A 86 30.24 2.81 23.24
CA SER A 86 31.09 4.02 23.41
C SER A 86 32.54 3.76 23.88
N SER A 87 33.29 2.89 23.22
CA SER A 87 34.57 2.33 23.70
C SER A 87 35.75 2.73 22.84
N THR A 88 35.53 3.22 21.62
CA THR A 88 36.57 3.77 20.75
C THR A 88 36.33 5.25 20.41
N ALA A 89 37.39 5.92 19.91
CA ALA A 89 37.33 7.33 19.53
C ALA A 89 36.38 7.59 18.35
N ASP A 90 36.18 6.61 17.48
CA ASP A 90 35.44 6.77 16.22
C ASP A 90 33.97 6.31 16.32
N ASP A 91 33.56 5.70 17.44
CA ASP A 91 32.17 5.30 17.69
C ASP A 91 31.24 6.51 17.89
N VAL A 92 29.95 6.31 17.63
CA VAL A 92 28.91 7.30 17.93
C VAL A 92 28.54 7.38 19.42
N THR A 93 28.12 8.56 19.87
CA THR A 93 27.43 8.78 21.15
C THR A 93 25.94 9.08 20.90
N THR A 94 25.14 9.24 21.95
CA THR A 94 23.74 9.67 21.80
C THR A 94 23.62 10.99 21.03
N LYS A 95 24.48 11.99 21.30
CA LYS A 95 24.44 13.29 20.62
C LYS A 95 24.89 13.20 19.16
N THR A 96 25.81 12.30 18.85
CA THR A 96 26.42 12.17 17.51
C THR A 96 25.92 10.96 16.74
N ALA A 97 24.82 10.34 17.18
CA ALA A 97 24.27 9.09 16.63
C ALA A 97 24.03 9.12 15.11
N GLU A 98 23.69 10.29 14.54
CA GLU A 98 23.42 10.45 13.10
C GLU A 98 24.63 10.98 12.31
N VAL A 99 25.78 11.23 12.94
CA VAL A 99 27.00 11.78 12.30
C VAL A 99 27.82 10.68 11.61
N THR A 100 27.14 9.86 10.81
CA THR A 100 27.68 8.68 10.14
C THR A 100 28.10 8.93 8.69
N THR A 101 27.94 10.17 8.23
CA THR A 101 28.33 10.59 6.88
C THR A 101 28.87 12.03 6.89
N ILE A 102 29.73 12.36 5.93
CA ILE A 102 30.20 13.74 5.70
C ILE A 102 29.02 14.64 5.30
N GLY A 103 29.02 15.89 5.78
CA GLY A 103 28.03 16.90 5.39
C GLY A 103 27.73 17.94 6.46
N TYR A 104 26.73 18.78 6.18
CA TYR A 104 26.24 19.78 7.13
C TYR A 104 25.31 19.16 8.18
N TYR A 105 25.47 19.57 9.43
CA TYR A 105 24.64 19.17 10.56
C TYR A 105 24.22 20.40 11.38
N TYR A 106 23.02 20.35 11.97
CA TYR A 106 22.61 21.29 13.01
C TYR A 106 22.33 20.57 14.32
N PHE A 107 22.57 21.24 15.45
CA PHE A 107 22.23 20.71 16.76
C PHE A 107 20.76 21.02 17.08
N ASP A 108 19.94 20.00 17.32
CA ASP A 108 18.50 20.18 17.63
C ASP A 108 18.20 20.40 19.11
N GLY A 109 19.25 20.52 19.94
CA GLY A 109 19.17 20.59 21.40
C GLY A 109 19.48 19.26 22.09
N ASN A 110 19.35 18.14 21.37
CA ASN A 110 19.63 16.80 21.87
C ASN A 110 20.70 16.08 21.03
N ILE A 111 20.53 16.04 19.72
CA ILE A 111 21.40 15.33 18.78
C ILE A 111 21.75 16.18 17.56
N TRP A 112 22.82 15.80 16.85
CA TRP A 112 23.22 16.40 15.59
C TRP A 112 22.42 15.82 14.43
N LYS A 113 21.58 16.65 13.81
CA LYS A 113 20.73 16.29 12.66
C LYS A 113 21.38 16.70 11.35
N LYS A 114 21.43 15.81 10.37
CA LYS A 114 21.96 16.13 9.04
C LYS A 114 21.04 17.09 8.30
N ILE A 115 21.59 18.18 7.76
CA ILE A 115 20.87 19.11 6.89
C ILE A 115 20.73 18.46 5.51
N GLY A 116 19.49 18.39 4.99
CA GLY A 116 19.21 17.76 3.70
C GLY A 116 19.28 16.22 3.73
N GLY A 117 19.06 15.61 4.90
CA GLY A 117 18.94 14.15 5.02
C GLY A 117 17.87 13.58 4.07
N ALA A 118 18.18 12.44 3.46
CA ALA A 118 17.26 11.74 2.57
C ALA A 118 16.10 11.13 3.37
N GLY A 119 14.88 11.23 2.81
CA GLY A 119 13.75 10.43 3.29
C GLY A 119 14.00 8.93 3.08
N PRO A 120 13.18 8.06 3.68
CA PRO A 120 13.40 6.60 3.68
C PRO A 120 13.23 5.93 2.29
N TRP A 121 12.91 6.70 1.25
CA TRP A 121 12.55 6.21 -0.09
C TRP A 121 13.65 6.49 -1.11
N ASN A 122 14.00 5.47 -1.90
CA ASN A 122 14.96 5.54 -3.00
C ASN A 122 14.27 5.36 -4.35
N ILE A 123 14.87 5.84 -5.44
CA ILE A 123 14.37 5.65 -6.81
C ILE A 123 14.61 4.19 -7.25
N SER A 124 13.55 3.51 -7.70
CA SER A 124 13.62 2.12 -8.19
C SER A 124 14.73 1.93 -9.21
N GLY A 125 15.52 0.86 -9.03
CA GLY A 125 16.68 0.55 -9.87
C GLY A 125 17.94 1.36 -9.57
N THR A 126 17.95 2.21 -8.54
CA THR A 126 19.11 3.01 -8.13
C THR A 126 19.35 2.96 -6.61
N ASN A 127 20.46 3.53 -6.14
CA ASN A 127 20.71 3.78 -4.72
C ASN A 127 20.53 5.27 -4.35
N LEU A 128 19.83 6.03 -5.18
CA LEU A 128 19.63 7.46 -4.98
C LEU A 128 18.30 7.73 -4.26
N PRO A 129 18.27 8.66 -3.28
CA PRO A 129 17.03 9.11 -2.66
C PRO A 129 16.03 9.65 -3.67
N ALA A 130 14.74 9.39 -3.43
CA ALA A 130 13.68 10.01 -4.17
C ALA A 130 13.48 11.47 -3.72
N ALA A 131 13.32 12.38 -4.68
CA ALA A 131 13.14 13.81 -4.45
C ALA A 131 11.83 14.36 -5.04
N LEU A 132 11.18 13.59 -5.92
CA LEU A 132 9.96 14.00 -6.62
C LEU A 132 8.87 12.92 -6.48
N ASN A 133 7.61 13.36 -6.45
CA ASN A 133 6.43 12.49 -6.37
C ASN A 133 6.08 11.77 -7.69
N THR A 134 6.85 12.01 -8.76
CA THR A 134 6.70 11.33 -10.06
C THR A 134 7.68 10.16 -10.25
N GLN A 135 8.56 9.93 -9.29
CA GLN A 135 9.55 8.84 -9.34
C GLN A 135 8.94 7.54 -8.84
N ASN A 136 9.28 6.43 -9.49
CA ASN A 136 9.01 5.10 -8.93
C ASN A 136 9.97 4.87 -7.77
N ILE A 137 9.45 4.49 -6.59
CA ILE A 137 10.24 4.41 -5.35
C ILE A 137 10.26 3.02 -4.72
N TYR A 138 11.32 2.72 -3.98
CA TYR A 138 11.42 1.56 -3.10
C TYR A 138 12.05 1.95 -1.77
N GLN A 139 11.78 1.15 -0.74
CA GLN A 139 12.56 1.13 0.50
C GLN A 139 12.88 -0.32 0.85
N LYS A 140 14.00 -0.52 1.56
CA LYS A 140 14.43 -1.87 1.98
C LYS A 140 13.75 -2.33 3.28
N GLY A 141 13.20 -1.37 4.03
CA GLY A 141 12.37 -1.61 5.22
C GLY A 141 10.94 -1.97 4.87
N LYS A 142 10.16 -2.34 5.89
CA LYS A 142 8.73 -2.63 5.77
C LYS A 142 7.91 -1.34 5.92
N ILE A 143 6.80 -1.20 5.18
CA ILE A 143 5.92 -0.02 5.24
C ILE A 143 4.64 -0.35 6.00
N GLY A 144 4.35 0.40 7.07
CA GLY A 144 3.06 0.39 7.76
C GLY A 144 2.19 1.56 7.34
N ILE A 145 0.89 1.32 7.09
CA ILE A 145 -0.11 2.36 6.82
C ILE A 145 -1.15 2.28 7.94
N GLY A 146 -1.33 3.37 8.70
CA GLY A 146 -2.30 3.43 9.81
C GLY A 146 -1.88 2.69 11.09
N LEU A 147 -0.58 2.47 11.29
CA LEU A 147 -0.04 1.94 12.55
C LEU A 147 0.10 3.04 13.61
N ASP A 148 -0.14 2.68 14.88
CA ASP A 148 0.19 3.56 16.01
C ASP A 148 1.71 3.81 16.08
N PRO A 149 2.15 5.01 16.51
CA PRO A 149 3.57 5.30 16.69
C PRO A 149 4.28 4.25 17.55
N GLY A 150 5.37 3.66 17.02
CA GLY A 150 6.16 2.63 17.69
C GLY A 150 5.80 1.18 17.33
N ALA A 151 4.71 0.92 16.62
CA ALA A 151 4.39 -0.41 16.10
C ALA A 151 5.20 -0.74 14.84
N ASN A 152 5.78 -1.95 14.79
CA ASN A 152 6.52 -2.41 13.63
C ASN A 152 5.58 -3.08 12.61
N PRO A 153 5.64 -2.72 11.32
CA PRO A 153 4.94 -3.47 10.29
C PRO A 153 5.53 -4.89 10.22
N ASN A 154 4.68 -5.92 10.28
CA ASN A 154 5.14 -7.32 10.23
C ASN A 154 5.40 -7.80 8.79
N THR A 155 4.98 -7.06 7.75
CA THR A 155 5.14 -7.39 6.32
C THR A 155 5.56 -6.17 5.49
N SER A 156 6.14 -6.36 4.30
CA SER A 156 6.75 -5.30 3.49
C SER A 156 5.77 -4.25 2.95
N LEU A 157 4.48 -4.57 2.89
CA LEU A 157 3.34 -3.65 2.72
C LEU A 157 2.26 -4.12 3.71
N TYR A 158 2.16 -3.47 4.87
CA TYR A 158 1.37 -3.97 6.00
C TYR A 158 -0.08 -3.44 6.00
N VAL A 159 -0.99 -4.25 5.46
CA VAL A 159 -2.41 -4.31 5.85
C VAL A 159 -2.59 -5.68 6.51
N ASN A 160 -2.62 -5.74 7.84
CA ASN A 160 -2.69 -7.02 8.55
C ASN A 160 -3.31 -6.93 9.95
N GLU A 161 -4.15 -7.92 10.24
CA GLU A 161 -4.62 -8.34 11.56
C GLU A 161 -3.71 -9.49 12.04
N ASN A 162 -3.25 -9.46 13.30
CA ASN A 162 -2.42 -10.52 13.90
C ASN A 162 -3.13 -11.11 15.13
N ILE A 163 -3.80 -12.25 14.96
CA ILE A 163 -4.33 -13.04 16.08
C ILE A 163 -3.52 -14.34 16.18
N THR A 164 -2.79 -14.49 17.30
CA THR A 164 -1.94 -15.65 17.63
C THR A 164 -2.71 -16.79 18.31
N SER A 165 -3.99 -16.59 18.62
CA SER A 165 -4.96 -17.67 18.78
C SER A 165 -6.40 -17.19 18.61
N GLY A 166 -7.15 -17.90 17.77
CA GLY A 166 -8.55 -17.64 17.47
C GLY A 166 -9.06 -18.68 16.49
N GLY A 167 -10.33 -19.06 16.66
CA GLY A 167 -11.07 -19.80 15.63
C GLY A 167 -11.34 -18.93 14.40
N THR A 168 -12.13 -19.41 13.46
CA THR A 168 -12.37 -18.82 12.13
C THR A 168 -12.90 -17.35 12.09
N GLY A 169 -12.35 -16.49 11.19
CA GLY A 169 -12.71 -15.07 10.87
C GLY A 169 -12.08 -14.55 9.52
N SER A 170 -12.27 -13.29 9.04
CA SER A 170 -11.76 -12.73 7.74
C SER A 170 -11.24 -11.25 7.78
N SER A 171 -10.21 -10.90 6.99
CA SER A 171 -9.53 -9.57 6.88
C SER A 171 -9.28 -9.12 5.41
N PHE A 172 -9.27 -7.80 5.08
CA PHE A 172 -9.33 -7.19 3.72
C PHE A 172 -8.19 -6.19 3.36
N GLY A 173 -7.92 -5.97 2.05
CA GLY A 173 -7.08 -4.88 1.49
C GLY A 173 -7.48 -4.47 0.04
N ILE A 174 -7.08 -3.28 -0.44
CA ILE A 174 -7.62 -2.58 -1.63
C ILE A 174 -7.00 -3.09 -2.95
N GLN A 175 -7.86 -3.47 -3.93
CA GLN A 175 -7.61 -4.12 -5.24
C GLN A 175 -6.73 -5.39 -5.20
N ASN A 176 -7.36 -6.58 -5.11
CA ASN A 176 -6.66 -7.85 -4.98
C ASN A 176 -7.13 -8.93 -5.98
N LYS A 177 -6.18 -9.71 -6.48
CA LYS A 177 -6.46 -11.03 -7.07
C LYS A 177 -6.50 -12.05 -5.92
N ILE A 178 -7.68 -12.55 -5.57
CA ILE A 178 -7.82 -13.58 -4.53
C ILE A 178 -7.86 -14.95 -5.22
N ILE A 179 -6.80 -15.74 -5.08
CA ILE A 179 -6.78 -17.16 -5.47
C ILE A 179 -6.62 -17.95 -4.18
N SER A 180 -7.65 -18.71 -3.77
CA SER A 180 -7.63 -19.40 -2.48
C SER A 180 -8.42 -20.71 -2.46
N ASN A 181 -7.79 -21.77 -1.95
CA ASN A 181 -8.39 -23.10 -1.72
C ASN A 181 -8.83 -23.29 -0.25
N LYS A 182 -8.87 -22.22 0.54
CA LYS A 182 -9.22 -22.30 1.97
C LYS A 182 -10.74 -22.47 2.16
N GLU A 183 -11.13 -23.32 3.10
CA GLU A 183 -12.55 -23.54 3.45
C GLU A 183 -13.22 -22.24 3.96
N GLY A 184 -14.43 -21.93 3.46
CA GLY A 184 -15.22 -20.78 3.93
C GLY A 184 -15.78 -19.92 2.79
N ALA A 185 -16.40 -18.79 3.14
CA ALA A 185 -16.94 -17.85 2.15
C ALA A 185 -15.85 -16.97 1.52
N LYS A 186 -15.97 -16.66 0.23
CA LYS A 186 -15.10 -15.69 -0.46
C LYS A 186 -15.91 -14.44 -0.75
N THR A 187 -15.48 -13.28 -0.23
CA THR A 187 -16.17 -12.01 -0.41
C THR A 187 -15.24 -10.95 -0.98
N GLY A 188 -15.71 -10.14 -1.92
CA GLY A 188 -14.93 -9.04 -2.51
C GLY A 188 -15.81 -7.90 -3.03
N MET A 189 -15.20 -6.73 -3.26
CA MET A 189 -15.78 -5.63 -4.03
C MET A 189 -14.74 -5.14 -5.05
N TYR A 190 -15.06 -5.14 -6.35
CA TYR A 190 -14.12 -4.79 -7.43
C TYR A 190 -12.86 -5.69 -7.56
N ASN A 191 -13.01 -7.01 -7.46
CA ASN A 191 -11.91 -8.00 -7.49
C ASN A 191 -12.12 -9.15 -8.50
N TYR A 192 -11.04 -9.91 -8.72
CA TYR A 192 -11.07 -11.26 -9.29
C TYR A 192 -10.90 -12.30 -8.18
N LEU A 193 -11.88 -13.19 -8.00
CA LEU A 193 -11.89 -14.24 -6.98
C LEU A 193 -11.83 -15.64 -7.63
N LEU A 194 -10.96 -16.51 -7.14
CA LEU A 194 -10.93 -17.92 -7.56
C LEU A 194 -11.01 -18.80 -6.32
N ASP A 195 -12.05 -19.64 -6.26
CA ASP A 195 -12.23 -20.67 -5.25
C ASP A 195 -11.89 -22.05 -5.83
N ASN A 196 -10.90 -22.72 -5.23
CA ASN A 196 -10.49 -24.08 -5.57
C ASN A 196 -10.43 -24.99 -4.32
N SER A 197 -11.33 -24.77 -3.36
CA SER A 197 -11.36 -25.49 -2.08
C SER A 197 -11.65 -27.00 -2.26
N GLU A 198 -11.07 -27.84 -1.40
CA GLU A 198 -11.21 -29.31 -1.48
C GLU A 198 -12.15 -29.90 -0.41
N SER A 199 -12.48 -29.15 0.64
CA SER A 199 -13.29 -29.59 1.78
C SER A 199 -14.09 -28.42 2.44
N GLY A 200 -14.96 -28.71 3.41
CA GLY A 200 -15.68 -27.70 4.22
C GLY A 200 -16.98 -27.13 3.63
N THR A 201 -17.52 -26.04 4.22
CA THR A 201 -18.76 -25.35 3.78
C THR A 201 -18.58 -23.85 3.49
N GLY A 202 -19.48 -23.21 2.72
CA GLY A 202 -19.44 -21.76 2.41
C GLY A 202 -20.04 -21.37 1.04
N GLY A 203 -19.65 -20.19 0.51
CA GLY A 203 -20.10 -19.69 -0.79
C GLY A 203 -19.32 -18.45 -1.27
N VAL A 204 -19.53 -18.03 -2.52
CA VAL A 204 -18.84 -16.87 -3.10
C VAL A 204 -19.80 -15.70 -3.24
N VAL A 205 -19.46 -14.55 -2.65
CA VAL A 205 -20.30 -13.36 -2.64
C VAL A 205 -19.52 -12.15 -3.14
N GLY A 206 -20.15 -11.25 -3.89
CA GLY A 206 -19.46 -10.02 -4.28
C GLY A 206 -20.36 -8.95 -4.86
N LEU A 207 -19.83 -7.74 -4.97
CA LEU A 207 -20.40 -6.60 -5.70
C LEU A 207 -19.37 -6.08 -6.69
N ASP A 208 -19.72 -6.02 -7.97
CA ASP A 208 -18.83 -5.67 -9.11
C ASP A 208 -17.55 -6.52 -9.21
N ASN A 209 -17.66 -7.85 -9.10
CA ASN A 209 -16.48 -8.76 -9.18
C ASN A 209 -16.54 -9.73 -10.37
N THR A 210 -15.44 -10.45 -10.60
CA THR A 210 -15.44 -11.72 -11.34
C THR A 210 -15.03 -12.83 -10.40
N ALA A 211 -15.81 -13.91 -10.26
CA ALA A 211 -15.33 -15.11 -9.61
C ALA A 211 -15.47 -16.40 -10.41
N VAL A 212 -14.53 -17.30 -10.12
CA VAL A 212 -14.45 -18.64 -10.68
C VAL A 212 -14.38 -19.64 -9.55
N ASP A 213 -15.33 -20.58 -9.50
CA ASP A 213 -15.40 -21.66 -8.53
C ASP A 213 -15.14 -23.01 -9.21
N VAL A 214 -13.93 -23.51 -8.96
CA VAL A 214 -13.45 -24.84 -9.37
C VAL A 214 -13.28 -25.78 -8.17
N SER A 215 -13.92 -25.47 -7.04
CA SER A 215 -13.84 -26.26 -5.82
C SER A 215 -14.44 -27.67 -5.99
N LYS A 216 -14.00 -28.63 -5.17
CA LYS A 216 -14.51 -30.02 -5.14
C LYS A 216 -15.71 -30.21 -4.20
N VAL A 217 -16.14 -29.14 -3.54
CA VAL A 217 -17.19 -29.15 -2.51
C VAL A 217 -18.37 -28.30 -2.91
N ALA A 218 -19.52 -28.55 -2.27
CA ALA A 218 -20.74 -27.85 -2.56
C ALA A 218 -20.68 -26.36 -2.17
N ARG A 219 -20.92 -25.44 -3.12
CA ARG A 219 -20.89 -23.98 -2.97
C ARG A 219 -22.01 -23.30 -3.75
N GLY A 220 -22.58 -22.28 -3.13
CA GLY A 220 -23.49 -21.33 -3.80
C GLY A 220 -22.82 -19.99 -4.01
N GLY A 221 -23.45 -19.12 -4.80
CA GLY A 221 -22.94 -17.77 -5.05
C GLY A 221 -24.04 -16.72 -5.11
N GLN A 222 -23.78 -15.51 -4.60
CA GLN A 222 -24.74 -14.41 -4.58
C GLN A 222 -24.09 -13.08 -4.97
N SER A 223 -24.79 -12.27 -5.77
CA SER A 223 -24.28 -10.93 -6.11
C SER A 223 -25.32 -9.95 -6.67
N ALA A 224 -25.03 -8.64 -6.55
CA ALA A 224 -25.74 -7.56 -7.22
C ALA A 224 -25.20 -7.16 -8.61
N THR A 225 -23.91 -7.41 -8.92
CA THR A 225 -23.24 -7.21 -10.24
C THR A 225 -21.96 -8.09 -10.26
N PHE A 226 -21.91 -9.24 -10.93
CA PHE A 226 -20.82 -10.22 -10.80
C PHE A 226 -20.86 -11.34 -11.82
N SER A 227 -19.73 -11.63 -12.44
CA SER A 227 -19.59 -12.87 -13.22
C SER A 227 -19.24 -14.04 -12.31
N TYR A 228 -20.12 -15.03 -12.16
CA TYR A 228 -19.82 -16.27 -11.42
C TYR A 228 -19.69 -17.43 -12.40
N TYR A 229 -18.57 -18.14 -12.34
CA TYR A 229 -18.31 -19.33 -13.15
C TYR A 229 -18.20 -20.55 -12.23
N LEU A 230 -19.16 -21.48 -12.33
CA LEU A 230 -19.10 -22.75 -11.60
C LEU A 230 -18.64 -23.87 -12.53
N THR A 231 -17.54 -24.57 -12.21
CA THR A 231 -17.02 -25.69 -13.01
C THR A 231 -16.51 -26.87 -12.16
N GLY A 232 -16.34 -28.05 -12.75
CA GLY A 232 -15.87 -29.26 -12.07
C GLY A 232 -16.96 -30.20 -11.53
N GLN A 233 -16.55 -31.33 -10.94
CA GLN A 233 -17.45 -32.33 -10.34
C GLN A 233 -17.82 -31.94 -8.91
N LYS A 234 -19.12 -31.68 -8.64
CA LYS A 234 -19.63 -31.41 -7.28
C LYS A 234 -21.15 -31.43 -7.22
N ASP A 235 -21.71 -31.74 -6.05
CA ASP A 235 -23.15 -31.74 -5.79
C ASP A 235 -23.58 -30.48 -5.03
N ASN A 236 -24.08 -29.47 -5.75
CA ASN A 236 -24.61 -28.22 -5.19
C ASN A 236 -26.14 -28.23 -5.11
N SER A 237 -26.79 -29.39 -5.05
CA SER A 237 -28.26 -29.48 -5.14
C SER A 237 -29.00 -28.66 -4.05
N SER A 238 -28.35 -28.46 -2.90
CA SER A 238 -28.88 -27.65 -1.78
C SER A 238 -28.42 -26.19 -1.79
N LYS A 239 -27.67 -25.75 -2.81
CA LYS A 239 -27.08 -24.42 -2.90
C LYS A 239 -27.59 -23.69 -4.13
N SER A 240 -27.88 -22.41 -3.97
CA SER A 240 -28.38 -21.57 -5.06
C SER A 240 -27.30 -20.62 -5.58
N VAL A 241 -27.42 -20.26 -6.84
CA VAL A 241 -26.62 -19.24 -7.50
C VAL A 241 -27.55 -18.12 -7.93
N SER A 242 -27.24 -16.88 -7.57
CA SER A 242 -28.14 -15.75 -7.84
C SER A 242 -27.37 -14.47 -8.17
N GLY A 243 -27.77 -13.80 -9.25
CA GLY A 243 -27.18 -12.54 -9.69
C GLY A 243 -28.24 -11.50 -10.06
N ILE A 244 -27.90 -10.22 -9.90
CA ILE A 244 -28.68 -9.08 -10.42
C ILE A 244 -27.82 -8.38 -11.48
N ALA A 245 -28.37 -7.96 -12.63
CA ALA A 245 -27.69 -7.20 -13.69
C ALA A 245 -26.35 -7.77 -14.26
N SER A 246 -26.09 -9.07 -14.09
CA SER A 246 -24.77 -9.71 -14.32
C SER A 246 -24.74 -10.77 -15.45
N LEU A 247 -23.63 -11.51 -15.57
CA LEU A 247 -23.58 -12.82 -16.21
C LEU A 247 -23.46 -13.92 -15.15
N VAL A 248 -24.43 -14.83 -15.06
CA VAL A 248 -24.35 -16.04 -14.24
C VAL A 248 -24.03 -17.21 -15.15
N SER A 249 -22.90 -17.89 -14.95
CA SER A 249 -22.47 -19.02 -15.79
C SER A 249 -22.25 -20.30 -14.95
N VAL A 250 -22.99 -21.36 -15.27
CA VAL A 250 -22.83 -22.67 -14.64
C VAL A 250 -22.49 -23.66 -15.74
N ALA A 251 -21.28 -24.21 -15.71
CA ALA A 251 -20.80 -25.11 -16.75
C ALA A 251 -20.26 -26.40 -16.13
N ALA A 252 -20.86 -27.54 -16.49
CA ALA A 252 -20.28 -28.83 -16.14
C ALA A 252 -19.08 -29.11 -17.06
N VAL A 253 -17.89 -29.16 -16.46
CA VAL A 253 -16.61 -29.42 -17.15
C VAL A 253 -15.87 -30.49 -16.36
N GLY A 254 -15.70 -31.68 -16.94
CA GLY A 254 -14.95 -32.78 -16.33
C GLY A 254 -15.72 -33.69 -15.37
N GLY A 255 -17.02 -33.91 -15.58
CA GLY A 255 -17.88 -34.88 -14.89
C GLY A 255 -19.17 -34.30 -14.31
N GLU A 256 -19.81 -34.97 -13.35
CA GLU A 256 -21.17 -34.61 -12.93
C GLU A 256 -21.22 -33.39 -12.01
N LEU A 257 -21.99 -32.38 -12.41
CA LEU A 257 -22.27 -31.19 -11.63
C LEU A 257 -23.77 -31.14 -11.32
N LYS A 258 -24.13 -31.01 -10.05
CA LYS A 258 -25.50 -30.66 -9.66
C LYS A 258 -25.53 -29.25 -9.11
N SER A 259 -26.60 -28.53 -9.38
CA SER A 259 -26.84 -27.18 -8.86
C SER A 259 -28.28 -27.06 -8.38
N GLY A 260 -28.51 -26.32 -7.30
CA GLY A 260 -29.84 -25.95 -6.87
C GLY A 260 -30.44 -24.89 -7.79
N THR A 261 -31.16 -23.93 -7.21
CA THR A 261 -31.79 -22.85 -8.00
C THR A 261 -30.72 -21.95 -8.61
N VAL A 262 -30.81 -21.71 -9.91
CA VAL A 262 -29.97 -20.72 -10.60
C VAL A 262 -30.87 -19.58 -11.03
N SER A 263 -30.60 -18.38 -10.56
CA SER A 263 -31.45 -17.23 -10.85
C SER A 263 -30.66 -16.02 -11.31
N GLY A 264 -31.30 -15.27 -12.19
CA GLY A 264 -30.80 -14.03 -12.73
C GLY A 264 -31.90 -12.99 -12.83
N ASN A 265 -31.68 -11.82 -12.24
CA ASN A 265 -32.58 -10.67 -12.36
C ASN A 265 -31.91 -9.61 -13.24
N ALA A 266 -32.50 -9.24 -14.39
CA ALA A 266 -31.89 -8.38 -15.41
C ALA A 266 -30.49 -8.83 -15.90
N SER A 267 -30.18 -10.11 -15.79
CA SER A 267 -28.87 -10.72 -16.06
C SER A 267 -28.95 -11.77 -17.18
N THR A 268 -27.83 -12.14 -17.78
CA THR A 268 -27.75 -13.33 -18.63
C THR A 268 -27.39 -14.53 -17.76
N THR A 269 -28.18 -15.60 -17.83
CA THR A 269 -27.90 -16.86 -17.16
C THR A 269 -27.60 -17.93 -18.21
N LEU A 270 -26.37 -18.43 -18.21
CA LEU A 270 -25.92 -19.50 -19.08
C LEU A 270 -25.69 -20.77 -18.27
N VAL A 271 -26.38 -21.84 -18.64
CA VAL A 271 -26.23 -23.16 -18.02
C VAL A 271 -25.83 -24.15 -19.10
N SER A 272 -24.64 -24.74 -19.00
CA SER A 272 -24.14 -25.62 -20.06
C SER A 272 -23.55 -26.94 -19.55
N ALA A 273 -23.95 -28.04 -20.16
CA ALA A 273 -23.32 -29.35 -20.00
C ALA A 273 -22.27 -29.52 -21.11
N ASN A 274 -21.00 -29.26 -20.79
CA ASN A 274 -19.94 -29.23 -21.80
C ASN A 274 -19.24 -30.58 -21.89
N THR A 275 -18.41 -30.91 -20.89
CA THR A 275 -17.66 -32.17 -20.84
C THR A 275 -18.04 -33.00 -19.61
N GLY A 276 -19.28 -32.81 -19.16
CA GLY A 276 -19.85 -33.44 -17.98
C GLY A 276 -21.36 -33.24 -17.92
N ASN A 277 -22.05 -34.13 -17.20
CA ASN A 277 -23.50 -34.03 -17.01
C ASN A 277 -23.82 -32.90 -16.02
N LEU A 278 -24.90 -32.16 -16.28
CA LEU A 278 -25.37 -31.07 -15.42
C LEU A 278 -26.81 -31.32 -15.01
N SER A 279 -27.09 -31.33 -13.71
CA SER A 279 -28.47 -31.42 -13.20
C SER A 279 -28.83 -30.21 -12.34
N LEU A 280 -29.86 -29.47 -12.72
CA LEU A 280 -30.49 -28.47 -11.86
C LEU A 280 -31.58 -29.16 -11.05
N THR A 281 -31.41 -29.21 -9.74
CA THR A 281 -32.38 -29.76 -8.79
C THR A 281 -33.40 -28.72 -8.32
N GLY A 282 -33.16 -27.44 -8.63
CA GLY A 282 -34.08 -26.33 -8.42
C GLY A 282 -34.49 -25.66 -9.74
N ASP A 283 -35.12 -24.49 -9.64
CA ASP A 283 -35.59 -23.73 -10.79
C ASP A 283 -34.49 -22.92 -11.46
N LEU A 284 -34.71 -22.60 -12.74
CA LEU A 284 -33.90 -21.66 -13.51
C LEU A 284 -34.72 -20.38 -13.79
N TYR A 285 -34.37 -19.28 -13.14
CA TYR A 285 -35.10 -18.01 -13.25
C TYR A 285 -34.34 -16.94 -14.05
N GLY A 286 -35.05 -16.27 -14.96
CA GLY A 286 -34.57 -15.12 -15.73
C GLY A 286 -35.54 -13.94 -15.66
N TYR A 287 -35.70 -13.35 -14.46
CA TYR A 287 -36.62 -12.24 -14.23
C TYR A 287 -36.05 -11.00 -14.94
N SER A 288 -36.54 -10.66 -16.13
CA SER A 288 -36.03 -9.61 -17.04
C SER A 288 -34.66 -9.83 -17.72
N GLY A 289 -34.12 -11.05 -17.69
CA GLY A 289 -32.85 -11.44 -18.31
C GLY A 289 -32.98 -12.53 -19.39
N TYR A 290 -31.87 -12.94 -20.01
CA TYR A 290 -31.83 -14.09 -20.92
C TYR A 290 -31.39 -15.34 -20.17
N SER A 291 -32.11 -16.45 -20.34
CA SER A 291 -31.68 -17.75 -19.82
C SER A 291 -31.47 -18.71 -20.99
N THR A 292 -30.27 -19.28 -21.07
CA THR A 292 -29.87 -20.22 -22.12
C THR A 292 -29.38 -21.51 -21.50
N LEU A 293 -29.92 -22.63 -21.98
CA LEU A 293 -29.46 -23.97 -21.62
C LEU A 293 -28.85 -24.63 -22.85
N THR A 294 -27.74 -25.32 -22.70
CA THR A 294 -27.08 -26.02 -23.81
C THR A 294 -26.38 -27.28 -23.32
N ALA A 295 -26.44 -28.36 -24.10
CA ALA A 295 -25.68 -29.59 -23.84
C ALA A 295 -24.89 -29.97 -25.09
N LEU A 296 -23.60 -30.28 -24.93
CA LEU A 296 -22.79 -30.84 -26.02
C LEU A 296 -23.14 -32.32 -26.24
N PRO A 297 -22.95 -32.86 -27.46
CA PRO A 297 -23.28 -34.26 -27.77
C PRO A 297 -22.60 -35.25 -26.80
N GLY A 298 -23.37 -36.22 -26.30
CA GLY A 298 -22.90 -37.23 -25.35
C GLY A 298 -22.99 -36.83 -23.88
N TYR A 299 -23.43 -35.61 -23.56
CA TYR A 299 -23.66 -35.15 -22.18
C TYR A 299 -25.11 -34.75 -21.95
N VAL A 300 -25.57 -34.92 -20.71
CA VAL A 300 -26.96 -34.68 -20.34
C VAL A 300 -27.08 -33.43 -19.48
N LEU A 301 -27.98 -32.53 -19.87
CA LEU A 301 -28.45 -31.42 -19.03
C LEU A 301 -29.89 -31.72 -18.60
N ASN A 302 -30.09 -31.95 -17.30
CA ASN A 302 -31.41 -32.10 -16.70
C ASN A 302 -31.76 -30.82 -15.92
N ALA A 303 -32.88 -30.18 -16.22
CA ALA A 303 -33.40 -29.07 -15.41
C ALA A 303 -34.83 -29.38 -15.02
N SER A 304 -35.08 -29.68 -13.74
CA SER A 304 -36.41 -30.11 -13.26
C SER A 304 -37.34 -28.96 -12.88
N GLY A 305 -36.91 -27.71 -13.04
CA GLY A 305 -37.65 -26.54 -12.59
C GLY A 305 -38.24 -25.67 -13.70
N ASN A 306 -39.17 -24.81 -13.33
CA ASN A 306 -39.90 -23.91 -14.23
C ASN A 306 -38.92 -22.87 -14.81
N ALA A 307 -38.50 -23.03 -16.07
CA ALA A 307 -37.71 -22.04 -16.80
C ALA A 307 -38.57 -20.80 -17.13
N SER A 308 -38.92 -20.02 -16.12
CA SER A 308 -39.80 -18.85 -16.23
C SER A 308 -38.98 -17.55 -16.16
N GLY A 309 -39.11 -16.73 -17.21
CA GLY A 309 -38.30 -15.53 -17.44
C GLY A 309 -38.40 -15.03 -18.87
N GLY A 310 -38.16 -13.73 -19.10
CA GLY A 310 -38.64 -12.94 -20.24
C GLY A 310 -38.22 -13.35 -21.66
N LYS A 311 -37.39 -14.39 -21.82
CA LYS A 311 -37.08 -15.14 -23.06
C LYS A 311 -36.20 -16.34 -22.68
N SER A 312 -36.79 -17.39 -22.10
CA SER A 312 -36.10 -18.67 -21.88
C SER A 312 -35.95 -19.39 -23.22
N ILE A 313 -34.74 -19.45 -23.78
CA ILE A 313 -34.46 -20.32 -24.93
C ILE A 313 -34.01 -21.65 -24.35
N ALA A 314 -34.96 -22.53 -24.05
CA ALA A 314 -34.68 -23.92 -23.74
C ALA A 314 -34.38 -24.66 -25.06
N GLN A 315 -33.15 -24.60 -25.54
CA GLN A 315 -32.70 -25.51 -26.59
C GLN A 315 -32.19 -26.79 -25.92
N ALA A 316 -33.11 -27.55 -25.34
CA ALA A 316 -32.83 -28.91 -24.90
C ALA A 316 -33.05 -29.84 -26.09
N ASP A 317 -32.00 -30.05 -26.89
CA ASP A 317 -31.98 -31.18 -27.82
C ASP A 317 -30.56 -31.73 -27.92
N VAL A 318 -30.31 -32.88 -27.29
CA VAL A 318 -29.61 -34.00 -27.93
C VAL A 318 -30.12 -35.31 -27.31
N ARG A 319 -31.12 -35.94 -27.93
CA ARG A 319 -31.16 -37.41 -27.99
C ARG A 319 -30.24 -37.83 -29.14
N GLY A 320 -29.09 -38.43 -28.82
CA GLY A 320 -28.28 -39.22 -29.77
C GLY A 320 -28.09 -40.59 -29.14
N VAL A 321 -29.03 -41.52 -29.33
CA VAL A 321 -29.01 -42.59 -30.34
C VAL A 321 -27.84 -43.55 -30.13
N GLU A 322 -28.18 -44.72 -29.58
CA GLU A 322 -27.44 -45.97 -29.75
C GLU A 322 -27.16 -46.22 -31.25
N ARG A 323 -25.90 -46.50 -31.58
CA ARG A 323 -25.53 -47.51 -32.58
C ARG A 323 -24.26 -48.21 -32.16
#